data_AF-A0A091TSN1-F1
#
_entry.id   AF-A0A091TSN1-F1
#
_cell.length_a   1.000
_cell.length_b   1.000
_cell.length_c   1.000
_cell.angle_alpha   90.00
_cell.angle_beta   90.00
_cell.angle_gamma   90.00
#
_symmetry.space_group_name_H-M   'P 1'
#
loop_
_entity.id
_entity.type
_entity.pdbx_description
1 polymer ?
#
loop_
_entity_poly.entity_id
_entity_poly.type
_entity_poly.pdbx_seq_one_letter_code
_entity_poly.pdbx_strand_id
1 'polypeptide(L)'
;SLSPQILSGYDITVVQEVRDSDLSAVNKLMDQLNRASSHPYSFLVSMPLGRNRYKEQYLFVYRSDVVSVVGSYYYDDGCEPCGNDTFSREPFIVRFSSPTTQVKDFVMVPLHAEPSSAPEEIDALYDVYTDVVNKW
;
A
#
# COMPACT_ATOMS: atom_id res chain seq x y z
N SER A 1 14.27 -11.25 -6.06
CA SER A 1 12.82 -11.44 -6.29
C SER A 1 12.15 -11.73 -4.95
N LEU A 2 10.95 -11.20 -4.74
CA LEU A 2 10.18 -11.46 -3.52
C LEU A 2 9.81 -12.95 -3.45
N SER A 3 10.02 -13.58 -2.28
CA SER A 3 9.76 -15.02 -2.11
C SER A 3 8.32 -15.25 -1.64
N PRO A 4 7.54 -16.14 -2.31
CA PRO A 4 6.22 -16.55 -1.83
C PRO A 4 6.24 -17.10 -0.40
N GLN A 5 7.35 -17.69 0.04
CA GLN A 5 7.52 -18.25 1.39
C GLN A 5 7.55 -17.17 2.48
N ILE A 6 8.01 -15.95 2.15
CA ILE A 6 7.99 -14.83 3.08
C ILE A 6 6.55 -14.32 3.20
N LEU A 7 5.86 -14.14 2.07
CA LEU A 7 4.48 -13.64 2.04
C LEU A 7 3.48 -14.59 2.69
N SER A 8 3.69 -15.90 2.56
CA SER A 8 2.78 -16.91 3.14
C SER A 8 2.73 -16.87 4.67
N GLY A 9 3.68 -16.20 5.33
CA GLY A 9 3.72 -16.02 6.78
C GLY A 9 2.79 -14.92 7.32
N TYR A 10 2.18 -14.10 6.45
CA TYR A 10 1.42 -12.91 6.86
C TYR A 10 0.00 -12.93 6.29
N ASP A 11 -0.95 -12.39 7.06
CA ASP A 11 -2.34 -12.19 6.61
C ASP A 11 -2.49 -10.95 5.71
N ILE A 12 -1.71 -9.89 5.98
CA ILE A 12 -1.59 -8.68 5.15
C ILE A 12 -0.10 -8.34 5.05
N THR A 13 0.37 -8.04 3.85
CA THR A 13 1.72 -7.53 3.57
C THR A 13 1.61 -6.30 2.68
N VAL A 14 2.41 -5.28 2.99
CA VAL A 14 2.68 -4.16 2.07
C VAL A 14 4.06 -4.37 1.46
N VAL A 15 4.13 -4.44 0.14
CA VAL A 15 5.37 -4.47 -0.63
C VAL A 15 5.59 -3.08 -1.22
N GLN A 16 6.78 -2.53 -0.98
CA GLN A 16 7.23 -1.23 -1.48
C GLN A 16 8.26 -1.43 -2.60
N GLU A 17 8.65 -0.35 -3.27
CA GLU A 17 9.56 -0.37 -4.42
C GLU A 17 9.09 -1.27 -5.58
N VAL A 18 7.78 -1.49 -5.73
CA VAL A 18 7.26 -2.28 -6.84
C VAL A 18 7.36 -1.46 -8.13
N ARG A 19 8.06 -1.99 -9.13
CA ARG A 19 8.26 -1.34 -10.43
C ARG A 19 7.77 -2.27 -11.53
N ASP A 20 6.46 -2.33 -11.71
CA ASP A 20 5.80 -3.32 -12.56
C ASP A 20 4.59 -2.73 -13.29
N SER A 21 4.85 -1.88 -14.28
CA SER A 21 3.82 -1.08 -14.95
C SER A 21 2.73 -1.89 -15.65
N ASP A 22 3.01 -3.15 -16.02
CA ASP A 22 2.06 -4.06 -16.68
C ASP A 22 1.53 -5.17 -15.75
N LEU A 23 1.89 -5.13 -14.47
CA LEU A 23 1.54 -6.12 -13.45
C LEU A 23 2.02 -7.56 -13.75
N SER A 24 2.93 -7.74 -14.70
CA SER A 24 3.39 -9.08 -15.09
C SER A 24 4.13 -9.79 -13.95
N ALA A 25 4.97 -9.08 -13.20
CA ALA A 25 5.69 -9.61 -12.06
C ALA A 25 4.76 -9.86 -10.85
N VAL A 26 3.82 -8.95 -10.60
CA VAL A 26 2.80 -9.09 -9.55
C VAL A 26 1.92 -10.32 -9.81
N ASN A 27 1.40 -10.47 -11.03
CA ASN A 27 0.58 -11.64 -11.39
C ASN A 27 1.36 -12.95 -11.23
N LYS A 28 2.63 -12.98 -11.69
CA LYS A 28 3.50 -14.15 -11.51
C LYS A 28 3.74 -14.49 -10.03
N LEU A 29 3.93 -13.48 -9.18
CA LEU A 29 4.08 -13.65 -7.74
C LEU A 29 2.81 -14.23 -7.12
N MET A 30 1.64 -13.68 -7.45
CA MET A 30 0.35 -14.13 -6.92
C MET A 30 0.04 -15.57 -7.35
N ASP A 31 0.35 -15.94 -8.59
CA ASP A 31 0.24 -17.32 -9.07
C ASP A 31 1.11 -18.28 -8.26
N GLN A 32 2.35 -17.89 -7.97
CA GLN A 32 3.27 -18.72 -7.18
C GLN A 32 2.80 -18.83 -5.72
N LEU A 33 2.36 -17.73 -5.12
CA LEU A 33 1.88 -17.68 -3.75
C LEU A 33 0.61 -18.53 -3.57
N ASN A 34 -0.37 -18.38 -4.46
CA ASN A 34 -1.62 -19.12 -4.40
C ASN A 34 -1.47 -20.61 -4.74
N ARG A 35 -0.41 -21.01 -5.46
CA ARG A 35 -0.08 -22.45 -5.65
C ARG A 35 0.61 -23.07 -4.44
N ALA A 36 1.36 -22.28 -3.68
CA ALA A 36 2.15 -22.75 -2.54
C ALA A 36 1.41 -22.65 -1.20
N SER A 37 0.37 -21.83 -1.11
CA SER A 37 -0.41 -21.56 0.09
C SER A 37 -1.71 -22.35 0.11
N SER A 38 -2.17 -22.74 1.31
CA SER A 38 -3.54 -23.22 1.53
C SER A 38 -4.58 -22.09 1.63
N HIS A 39 -4.13 -20.86 1.86
CA HIS A 39 -4.98 -19.67 1.92
C HIS A 39 -5.06 -18.96 0.58
N PRO A 40 -6.25 -18.48 0.18
CA PRO A 40 -6.42 -17.62 -0.99
C PRO A 40 -5.84 -16.23 -0.69
N TYR A 41 -4.87 -15.82 -1.49
CA TYR A 41 -4.33 -14.46 -1.49
C TYR A 41 -4.92 -13.64 -2.63
N SER A 42 -5.34 -12.43 -2.30
CA SER A 42 -5.72 -11.37 -3.22
C SER A 42 -4.75 -10.19 -3.07
N PHE A 43 -4.80 -9.25 -4.00
CA PHE A 43 -3.94 -8.07 -3.95
C PHE A 43 -4.67 -6.80 -4.36
N LEU A 44 -4.11 -5.67 -3.95
CA LEU A 44 -4.49 -4.34 -4.39
C LEU A 44 -3.20 -3.55 -4.64
N VAL A 45 -3.07 -2.95 -5.81
CA VAL A 45 -1.86 -2.25 -6.24
C VAL A 45 -2.17 -0.79 -6.56
N SER A 46 -1.28 0.10 -6.18
CA SER A 46 -1.38 1.52 -6.52
C SER A 46 -1.03 1.77 -7.99
N MET A 47 -1.35 2.96 -8.50
CA MET A 47 -0.70 3.49 -9.69
C MET A 47 0.79 3.74 -9.42
N PRO A 48 1.63 3.89 -10.46
CA PRO A 48 3.02 4.30 -10.27
C PRO A 48 3.14 5.73 -9.74
N LEU A 49 3.77 5.90 -8.58
CA LEU A 49 3.95 7.15 -7.83
C LEU A 49 5.44 7.55 -7.80
N GLY A 50 5.74 8.83 -7.68
CA GLY A 50 7.12 9.34 -7.76
C GLY A 50 7.20 10.70 -8.45
N ARG A 51 7.90 11.70 -7.93
CA ARG A 51 8.01 13.01 -8.62
C ARG A 51 8.66 12.96 -10.00
N ASN A 52 9.58 12.02 -10.19
CA ASN A 52 10.43 11.92 -11.37
C ASN A 52 10.01 10.78 -12.31
N ARG A 53 10.83 10.50 -13.34
CA ARG A 53 10.65 9.33 -14.23
C ARG A 53 10.74 8.00 -13.48
N TYR A 54 11.40 8.00 -12.33
CA TYR A 54 11.47 6.86 -11.45
C TYR A 54 10.18 6.77 -10.64
N LYS A 55 9.34 5.80 -10.97
CA LYS A 55 8.04 5.56 -10.34
C LYS A 55 8.02 4.19 -9.66
N GLU A 56 7.32 4.10 -8.54
CA GLU A 56 7.13 2.89 -7.73
C GLU A 56 5.65 2.73 -7.35
N GLN A 57 5.25 1.52 -6.99
CA GLN A 57 3.90 1.19 -6.56
C GLN A 57 3.91 0.62 -5.15
N TYR A 58 2.84 0.87 -4.41
CA TYR A 58 2.49 0.12 -3.21
C TYR A 58 1.65 -1.09 -3.61
N LEU A 59 2.03 -2.27 -3.15
CA LEU A 59 1.28 -3.51 -3.36
C LEU A 59 0.85 -4.07 -2.01
N PHE A 60 -0.45 -4.07 -1.76
CA PHE A 60 -1.05 -4.83 -0.69
C PHE A 60 -1.32 -6.25 -1.16
N VAL A 61 -0.80 -7.24 -0.43
CA VAL A 61 -1.11 -8.66 -0.60
C VAL A 61 -1.78 -9.13 0.67
N TYR A 62 -2.96 -9.75 0.57
CA TYR A 62 -3.73 -10.13 1.74
C TYR A 62 -4.50 -11.43 1.54
N ARG A 63 -4.72 -12.16 2.64
CA ARG A 63 -5.56 -13.36 2.68
C ARG A 63 -7.03 -12.96 2.61
N SER A 64 -7.69 -13.28 1.50
CA SER A 64 -9.07 -12.84 1.26
C SER A 64 -10.12 -13.64 2.03
N ASP A 65 -9.73 -14.75 2.66
CA ASP A 65 -10.51 -15.49 3.64
C ASP A 65 -10.40 -14.93 5.07
N VAL A 66 -9.43 -14.04 5.34
CA VAL A 66 -9.18 -13.47 6.69
C VAL A 66 -9.62 -12.00 6.78
N VAL A 67 -9.35 -11.22 5.74
CA VAL A 67 -9.67 -9.78 5.69
C VAL A 67 -10.27 -9.39 4.35
N SER A 68 -10.94 -8.24 4.31
CA SER A 68 -11.50 -7.68 3.08
C SER A 68 -11.17 -6.20 2.96
N VAL A 69 -10.81 -5.75 1.76
CA VAL A 69 -10.68 -4.32 1.46
C VAL A 69 -12.07 -3.71 1.39
N VAL A 70 -12.33 -2.69 2.21
CA VAL A 70 -13.61 -1.96 2.26
C VAL A 70 -13.56 -0.72 1.37
N GLY A 71 -12.38 -0.11 1.25
CA GLY A 71 -12.15 1.05 0.40
C GLY A 71 -10.68 1.42 0.36
N SER A 72 -10.30 2.19 -0.65
CA SER A 72 -8.97 2.77 -0.77
C SER A 72 -9.02 4.13 -1.44
N TYR A 73 -8.01 4.95 -1.17
CA TYR A 73 -7.81 6.23 -1.85
C TYR A 73 -6.35 6.66 -1.74
N TYR A 74 -5.98 7.69 -2.50
CA TYR A 74 -4.68 8.33 -2.41
C TYR A 74 -4.83 9.58 -1.57
N TYR A 75 -3.89 9.81 -0.67
CA TYR A 75 -3.76 11.12 -0.05
C TYR A 75 -3.35 12.14 -1.11
N ASP A 76 -4.00 13.30 -1.10
CA ASP A 76 -3.73 14.42 -2.00
C ASP A 76 -3.47 15.64 -1.11
N ASP A 77 -2.20 16.00 -0.95
CA ASP A 77 -1.77 17.20 -0.21
C ASP A 77 -1.75 18.46 -1.08
N GLY A 78 -2.24 18.35 -2.31
CA GLY A 78 -2.53 19.46 -3.20
C GLY A 78 -1.77 19.39 -4.51
N CYS A 79 -1.52 20.58 -5.05
CA CYS A 79 -1.08 20.75 -6.43
C CYS A 79 0.43 20.48 -6.60
N GLU A 80 0.80 19.36 -7.23
CA GLU A 80 2.19 19.06 -7.63
C GLU A 80 2.86 20.22 -8.40
N PRO A 81 2.24 20.86 -9.43
CA PRO A 81 2.85 21.98 -10.14
C PRO A 81 3.07 23.24 -9.29
N CYS A 82 2.39 23.36 -8.15
CA CYS A 82 2.41 24.54 -7.30
C CYS A 82 3.53 24.46 -6.25
N GLY A 83 4.20 23.30 -6.10
CA GLY A 83 5.28 23.10 -5.13
C GLY A 83 4.82 22.85 -3.70
N ASN A 84 3.55 22.53 -3.50
CA ASN A 84 2.99 22.19 -2.18
C ASN A 84 2.95 20.67 -1.93
N ASP A 85 3.35 19.86 -2.91
CA ASP A 85 3.44 18.40 -2.76
C ASP A 85 4.56 18.05 -1.78
N THR A 86 4.21 17.40 -0.68
CA THR A 86 5.12 16.99 0.39
C THR A 86 5.69 15.60 0.12
N PHE A 87 4.88 14.69 -0.43
CA PHE A 87 5.27 13.29 -0.58
C PHE A 87 5.87 13.00 -1.95
N SER A 88 7.08 12.43 -2.00
CA SER A 88 7.58 11.91 -3.27
C SER A 88 6.69 10.79 -3.84
N ARG A 89 6.03 10.02 -2.97
CA ARG A 89 5.11 8.93 -3.30
C ARG A 89 3.92 9.02 -2.36
N GLU A 90 2.82 9.53 -2.87
CA GLU A 90 1.58 9.79 -2.16
C GLU A 90 1.10 8.53 -1.42
N PRO A 91 0.76 8.61 -0.12
CA PRO A 91 0.25 7.45 0.61
C PRO A 91 -0.98 6.81 -0.07
N PHE A 92 -0.87 5.52 -0.40
CA PHE A 92 -1.99 4.72 -0.91
C PHE A 92 -2.73 4.04 0.25
N ILE A 93 -3.79 4.69 0.71
CA ILE A 93 -4.49 4.37 1.94
C ILE A 93 -5.53 3.27 1.69
N VAL A 94 -5.52 2.24 2.54
CA VAL A 94 -6.43 1.09 2.40
C VAL A 94 -7.13 0.80 3.73
N ARG A 95 -8.47 0.76 3.70
CA ARG A 95 -9.32 0.35 4.82
C ARG A 95 -9.66 -1.13 4.71
N PHE A 96 -9.40 -1.87 5.78
CA PHE A 96 -9.65 -3.29 5.89
C PHE A 96 -10.74 -3.57 6.94
N SER A 97 -11.58 -4.54 6.62
CA SER A 97 -12.42 -5.23 7.60
C SER A 97 -11.74 -6.53 8.03
N SER A 98 -11.68 -6.77 9.34
CA SER A 98 -11.06 -7.95 9.96
C SER A 98 -12.01 -8.55 11.00
N PRO A 99 -12.96 -9.40 10.59
CA PRO A 99 -14.00 -9.92 11.47
C PRO A 99 -13.47 -10.83 12.58
N THR A 100 -12.23 -11.33 12.47
CA THR A 100 -11.62 -12.29 13.40
C THR A 100 -10.80 -11.64 14.51
N THR A 101 -10.41 -10.36 14.39
CA THR A 101 -9.59 -9.65 15.40
C THR A 101 -10.43 -8.78 16.33
N GLN A 102 -9.87 -8.16 17.36
CA GLN A 102 -10.63 -7.20 18.19
C GLN A 102 -10.95 -5.90 17.43
N VAL A 103 -9.99 -5.43 16.62
CA VAL A 103 -10.17 -4.26 15.76
C VAL A 103 -10.82 -4.70 14.45
N LYS A 104 -12.14 -4.56 14.38
CA LYS A 104 -12.94 -5.06 13.25
C LYS A 104 -12.76 -4.27 11.96
N ASP A 105 -12.33 -3.03 12.07
CA ASP A 105 -12.15 -2.10 10.97
C ASP A 105 -10.92 -1.25 11.27
N PHE A 106 -9.98 -1.20 10.33
CA PHE A 106 -8.77 -0.39 10.46
C PHE A 106 -8.25 0.08 9.12
N VAL A 107 -7.38 1.08 9.16
CA VAL A 107 -6.78 1.71 7.99
C VAL A 107 -5.27 1.51 8.03
N MET A 108 -4.69 1.15 6.89
CA MET A 108 -3.25 1.10 6.69
C MET A 108 -2.82 2.24 5.76
N VAL A 109 -1.82 2.99 6.20
CA VAL A 109 -1.20 4.11 5.49
C VAL A 109 0.26 3.76 5.25
N PRO A 110 0.65 3.30 4.06
CA PRO A 110 2.03 2.97 3.74
C PRO A 110 2.81 4.24 3.38
N LEU A 111 4.08 4.30 3.79
CA LEU A 111 5.02 5.35 3.39
C LEU A 111 6.38 4.74 3.06
N HIS A 112 6.78 4.84 1.81
CA HIS A 112 8.18 4.69 1.38
C HIS A 112 8.79 6.08 1.26
N ALA A 113 9.36 6.60 2.34
CA ALA A 113 9.79 7.99 2.38
C ALA A 113 10.98 8.28 1.43
N GLU A 114 11.01 9.44 0.77
CA GLU A 114 12.22 9.87 0.05
C GLU A 114 13.34 10.17 1.07
N PRO A 115 14.52 9.54 0.98
CA PRO A 115 15.54 9.68 2.03
C PRO A 115 15.99 11.12 2.32
N SER A 116 16.01 11.98 1.31
CA SER A 116 16.39 13.40 1.45
C SER A 116 15.30 14.27 2.07
N SER A 117 14.04 13.79 2.07
CA SER A 117 12.84 14.51 2.52
C SER A 117 12.12 13.74 3.63
N ALA A 118 12.79 12.74 4.22
CA ALA A 118 12.17 11.80 5.14
C ALA A 118 11.63 12.45 6.41
N PRO A 119 12.32 13.42 7.06
CA PRO A 119 11.75 14.14 8.19
C PRO A 119 10.42 14.82 7.85
N GLU A 120 10.35 15.49 6.71
CA GLU A 120 9.17 16.22 6.24
C GLU A 120 8.02 15.27 5.89
N GLU A 121 8.29 14.19 5.14
CA GLU A 121 7.28 13.20 4.78
C GLU A 121 6.73 12.43 6.00
N ILE A 122 7.59 12.14 6.99
CA ILE A 122 7.15 11.47 8.23
C ILE A 122 6.31 12.42 9.09
N ASP A 123 6.69 13.70 9.20
CA ASP A 123 5.92 14.72 9.93
C ASP A 123 4.53 14.89 9.31
N ALA A 124 4.45 14.94 7.98
CA ALA A 124 3.21 15.05 7.23
C ALA A 124 2.25 13.85 7.38
N LEU A 125 2.71 12.70 7.89
CA LEU A 125 1.79 11.58 8.23
C LEU A 125 0.77 11.96 9.31
N TYR A 126 1.04 13.00 10.10
CA TYR A 126 0.05 13.54 11.04
C TYR A 126 -1.17 14.13 10.31
N ASP A 127 -0.94 14.85 9.21
CA ASP A 127 -2.02 15.41 8.40
C ASP A 127 -2.79 14.29 7.67
N VAL A 128 -2.07 13.27 7.18
CA VAL A 128 -2.68 12.07 6.60
C VAL A 128 -3.57 11.34 7.62
N TYR A 129 -3.11 11.19 8.86
CA TYR A 129 -3.92 10.62 9.93
C TYR A 129 -5.20 11.44 10.17
N THR A 130 -5.08 12.76 10.21
CA THR A 130 -6.22 13.66 10.40
C THR A 130 -7.22 13.57 9.24
N ASP A 131 -6.74 13.48 8.00
CA ASP A 131 -7.57 13.24 6.81
C ASP A 131 -8.33 11.92 6.89
N VAL A 132 -7.64 10.83 7.25
CA VAL A 132 -8.26 9.50 7.42
C VAL A 132 -9.39 9.55 8.47
N VAL A 133 -9.15 10.19 9.61
CA VAL A 133 -10.14 10.33 10.70
C VAL A 133 -11.34 11.18 10.27
N ASN A 134 -11.14 12.20 9.43
CA ASN A 134 -12.24 13.02 8.92
C ASN A 134 -13.06 12.29 7.85
N LYS A 135 -12.43 11.38 7.10
CA LYS A 135 -13.06 10.66 5.99
C LYS A 135 -13.90 9.46 6.45
N TRP A 136 -13.49 8.74 7.50
CA TRP A 136 -14.04 7.44 7.89
C TRP A 136 -14.44 7.28 9.35
#